data_AF-A0A084EG02-F1
#
_entry.id   AF-A0A084EG02-F1
#
_cell.length_a   1.000
_cell.length_b   1.000
_cell.length_c   1.000
_cell.angle_alpha   90.00
_cell.angle_beta   90.00
_cell.angle_gamma   90.00
#
_symmetry.space_group_name_H-M   'P 1'
#
loop_
_entity.id
_entity.type
_entity.pdbx_description
1 polymer ?
#
loop_
_entity_poly.entity_id
_entity_poly.type
_entity_poly.pdbx_seq_one_letter_code
_entity_poly.pdbx_strand_id
1 'polypeptide(L)'
;MEPERMGAPHQAQERRFFSYVDRGRYGSQMRRLLTLFPREQILALCAEDLRQDQAGTLKRVAAFLDIGLFPSLLPAREHRRPDITYPKMPGADERALVYAMLRHEMEELAGLTDGQIHYVE
;
A
#
# COMPACT_ATOMS: atom_id res chain seq x y z
N MET A 1 34.40 -3.20 15.18
CA MET A 1 33.58 -4.14 15.97
C MET A 1 32.63 -3.25 16.75
N GLU A 2 31.40 -3.10 16.29
CA GLU A 2 30.40 -2.19 16.88
C GLU A 2 29.21 -3.05 17.35
N PRO A 3 29.11 -3.36 18.65
CA PRO A 3 28.11 -4.30 19.18
C PRO A 3 26.74 -3.68 19.50
N GLU A 4 26.49 -2.40 19.23
CA GLU A 4 25.34 -1.67 19.81
C GLU A 4 24.08 -1.58 18.95
N ARG A 5 23.91 -2.46 17.95
CA ARG A 5 22.67 -2.53 17.14
C ARG A 5 21.71 -3.66 17.52
N MET A 6 21.90 -4.30 18.68
CA MET A 6 20.99 -5.35 19.14
C MET A 6 20.08 -4.82 20.25
N GLY A 7 19.05 -4.05 19.85
CA GLY A 7 17.90 -3.83 20.72
C GLY A 7 17.29 -5.19 21.10
N ALA A 8 16.89 -5.33 22.36
CA ALA A 8 16.33 -6.58 22.88
C ALA A 8 15.24 -7.15 21.95
N PRO A 9 15.16 -8.48 21.73
CA PRO A 9 14.28 -9.09 20.74
C PRO A 9 12.80 -8.68 20.87
N HIS A 10 12.33 -8.39 22.08
CA HIS A 10 11.00 -7.83 22.36
C HIS A 10 10.76 -6.48 21.66
N GLN A 11 11.73 -5.57 21.76
CA GLN A 11 11.67 -4.24 21.13
C GLN A 11 11.72 -4.33 19.60
N ALA A 12 12.42 -5.33 19.04
CA ALA A 12 12.48 -5.52 17.60
C ALA A 12 11.12 -5.97 17.01
N GLN A 13 10.36 -6.75 17.79
CA GLN A 13 9.04 -7.23 17.39
C GLN A 13 7.99 -6.12 17.54
N GLU A 14 7.97 -5.38 18.65
CA GLU A 14 7.12 -4.20 18.84
C GLU A 14 7.38 -3.14 17.76
N ARG A 15 8.64 -2.82 17.46
CA ARG A 15 9.01 -1.89 16.37
C ARG A 15 8.47 -2.35 15.01
N ARG A 16 8.42 -3.66 14.73
CA ARG A 16 7.84 -4.19 13.49
C ARG A 16 6.31 -4.04 13.46
N PHE A 17 5.62 -4.31 14.56
CA PHE A 17 4.16 -4.17 14.63
C PHE A 17 3.70 -2.71 14.47
N PHE A 18 4.28 -1.78 15.24
CA PHE A 18 4.00 -0.35 15.07
C PHE A 18 4.37 0.12 13.65
N SER A 19 5.47 -0.41 13.09
CA SER A 19 5.86 -0.08 11.73
C SER A 19 4.85 -0.50 10.65
N TYR A 20 3.98 -1.51 10.84
CA TYR A 20 3.00 -1.88 9.81
C TYR A 20 1.79 -0.95 9.82
N VAL A 21 1.30 -0.58 11.00
CA VAL A 21 0.20 0.39 11.11
C VAL A 21 0.66 1.75 10.60
N ASP A 22 1.85 2.21 11.01
CA ASP A 22 2.39 3.49 10.55
C ASP A 22 2.61 3.52 9.03
N ARG A 23 3.04 2.40 8.42
CA ARG A 23 3.16 2.29 6.96
C ARG A 23 1.80 2.32 6.25
N GLY A 24 0.72 1.91 6.92
CA GLY A 24 -0.64 1.95 6.40
C GLY A 24 -1.28 3.35 6.41
N ARG A 25 -0.60 4.36 6.98
CA ARG A 25 -1.06 5.76 7.03
C ARG A 25 -0.84 6.49 5.70
N TYR A 26 -1.52 6.04 4.65
CA TYR A 26 -1.33 6.54 3.29
C TYR A 26 -1.94 7.92 3.06
N GLY A 27 -2.97 8.33 3.80
CA GLY A 27 -3.56 9.68 3.71
C GLY A 27 -2.55 10.76 4.05
N SER A 28 -1.92 10.63 5.23
CA SER A 28 -0.87 11.54 5.69
C SER A 28 0.35 11.56 4.76
N GLN A 29 0.72 10.40 4.20
CA GLN A 29 1.80 10.29 3.23
C GLN A 29 1.46 11.01 1.92
N MET A 30 0.25 10.79 1.38
CA MET A 30 -0.24 11.43 0.15
C MET A 30 -0.36 12.94 0.33
N ARG A 31 -0.94 13.40 1.43
CA ARG A 31 -1.02 14.83 1.78
C ARG A 31 0.36 15.48 1.76
N ARG A 32 1.37 14.82 2.34
CA ARG A 32 2.74 15.34 2.33
C ARG A 32 3.32 15.38 0.92
N LEU A 33 3.11 14.36 0.09
CA LEU A 33 3.56 14.38 -1.30
C LEU A 33 2.96 15.56 -2.08
N LEU A 34 1.67 15.84 -1.88
CA LEU A 34 0.98 16.95 -2.55
C LEU A 34 1.44 18.35 -2.08
N THR A 35 2.14 18.46 -0.94
CA THR A 35 2.81 19.72 -0.56
C THR A 35 4.12 19.97 -1.31
N LEU A 36 4.69 18.92 -1.91
CA LEU A 36 6.01 18.95 -2.56
C LEU A 36 5.91 18.84 -4.08
N PHE A 37 4.92 18.10 -4.57
CA PHE A 37 4.70 17.85 -5.98
C PHE A 37 3.25 18.19 -6.36
N PRO A 38 3.04 18.80 -7.53
CA PRO A 38 1.70 19.01 -8.07
C PRO A 38 1.00 17.66 -8.34
N ARG A 39 -0.33 17.67 -8.34
CA ARG A 39 -1.16 16.45 -8.43
C ARG A 39 -0.87 15.63 -9.69
N GLU A 40 -0.57 16.31 -10.79
CA GLU A 40 -0.31 15.70 -12.10
C GLU A 40 0.99 14.89 -12.13
N GLN A 41 1.89 15.10 -11.15
CA GLN A 41 3.14 14.33 -11.00
C GLN A 41 3.00 13.14 -10.05
N ILE A 42 1.78 12.82 -9.60
CA ILE A 42 1.51 11.71 -8.70
C ILE A 42 0.44 10.79 -9.29
N LEU A 43 0.82 9.55 -9.60
CA LEU A 43 -0.12 8.49 -9.93
C LEU A 43 -0.28 7.53 -8.75
N ALA A 44 -1.51 7.43 -8.24
CA ALA A 44 -1.88 6.45 -7.22
C ALA A 44 -2.60 5.26 -7.87
N LEU A 45 -2.21 4.03 -7.53
CA LEU A 45 -2.77 2.79 -8.09
C LEU A 45 -3.05 1.78 -6.97
N CYS A 46 -4.10 0.99 -7.12
CA CYS A 46 -4.37 -0.16 -6.24
C CYS A 46 -3.71 -1.41 -6.81
N ALA A 47 -3.16 -2.26 -5.94
CA ALA A 47 -2.57 -3.54 -6.36
C ALA A 47 -3.64 -4.51 -6.89
N GLU A 48 -4.87 -4.37 -6.38
CA GLU A 48 -6.07 -5.06 -6.81
C GLU A 48 -6.36 -4.80 -8.29
N ASP A 49 -6.30 -3.53 -8.73
CA ASP A 49 -6.50 -3.14 -10.14
C ASP A 49 -5.48 -3.83 -11.04
N LEU A 50 -4.20 -3.83 -10.65
CA LEU A 50 -3.16 -4.51 -11.43
C LEU A 50 -3.43 -6.02 -11.55
N ARG A 51 -3.98 -6.63 -10.50
CA ARG A 51 -4.28 -8.07 -10.43
C ARG A 51 -5.55 -8.45 -11.18
N GLN A 52 -6.53 -7.56 -11.25
CA GLN A 52 -7.82 -7.77 -11.91
C GLN A 52 -7.82 -7.31 -13.38
N ASP A 53 -7.19 -6.17 -13.67
CA ASP A 53 -7.02 -5.58 -15.00
C ASP A 53 -5.59 -5.03 -15.16
N GLN A 54 -4.65 -5.95 -15.43
CA GLN A 54 -3.26 -5.60 -15.69
C GLN A 54 -3.12 -4.68 -16.90
N ALA A 55 -3.87 -4.93 -17.98
CA ALA A 55 -3.75 -4.18 -19.21
C ALA A 55 -4.22 -2.73 -19.03
N GLY A 56 -5.38 -2.52 -18.40
CA GLY A 56 -5.87 -1.18 -18.06
C GLY A 56 -4.95 -0.44 -17.11
N THR A 57 -4.43 -1.13 -16.08
CA THR A 57 -3.48 -0.52 -15.13
C THR A 57 -2.19 -0.08 -15.83
N LEU A 58 -1.61 -0.92 -16.70
CA LEU A 58 -0.40 -0.57 -17.46
C LEU A 58 -0.64 0.56 -18.47
N LYS A 59 -1.83 0.66 -19.07
CA LYS A 59 -2.20 1.80 -19.91
C LYS A 59 -2.19 3.11 -19.12
N ARG A 60 -2.70 3.11 -17.89
CA ARG A 60 -2.67 4.29 -17.01
C ARG A 60 -1.24 4.69 -16.65
N VAL A 61 -0.37 3.71 -16.37
CA VAL A 61 1.06 3.95 -16.14
C VAL A 61 1.72 4.56 -17.38
N ALA A 62 1.49 4.01 -18.57
CA ALA A 62 2.06 4.53 -19.81
C ALA A 62 1.62 5.97 -20.10
N ALA A 63 0.33 6.27 -19.91
CA ALA A 63 -0.21 7.61 -20.10
C ALA A 63 0.38 8.62 -19.10
N PHE A 64 0.56 8.23 -17.84
CA PHE A 64 1.17 9.09 -16.82
C PHE A 64 2.64 9.39 -17.09
N LEU A 65 3.39 8.40 -17.58
CA LEU A 65 4.81 8.55 -17.92
C LEU A 65 5.05 9.19 -19.29
N ASP A 66 3.99 9.47 -20.06
CA ASP A 66 4.05 9.93 -21.46
C ASP A 66 4.92 9.03 -22.36
N ILE A 67 4.68 7.72 -22.28
CA ILE A 67 5.37 6.71 -23.08
C ILE A 67 4.41 5.91 -23.96
N GLY A 68 4.97 5.22 -24.96
CA GLY A 68 4.23 4.25 -25.75
C GLY A 68 3.63 3.13 -24.89
N LEU A 69 2.53 2.53 -25.38
CA LEU A 69 1.87 1.44 -24.70
C LEU A 69 2.83 0.25 -24.50
N PHE A 70 2.72 -0.40 -23.35
CA PHE A 70 3.37 -1.68 -23.12
C PHE A 70 2.88 -2.72 -24.15
N PRO A 71 3.74 -3.66 -24.57
CA PRO A 71 3.31 -4.77 -25.41
C PRO A 71 2.19 -5.56 -24.72
N SER A 72 1.41 -6.29 -25.50
CA SER A 72 0.39 -7.19 -24.93
C SER A 72 1.08 -8.29 -24.12
N LEU A 73 1.10 -8.13 -22.80
CA LEU A 73 1.64 -9.09 -21.86
C LEU A 73 0.53 -10.03 -21.40
N LEU A 74 0.80 -11.34 -21.41
CA LEU A 74 -0.03 -12.27 -20.68
C LEU A 74 0.10 -11.97 -19.18
N PRO A 75 -1.01 -12.00 -18.41
CA PRO A 75 -0.91 -11.81 -16.98
C PRO A 75 0.01 -12.84 -16.34
N ALA A 76 1.08 -12.35 -15.71
CA ALA A 76 2.08 -13.19 -15.07
C ALA A 76 2.01 -12.99 -13.56
N ARG A 77 1.98 -14.10 -12.81
CA ARG A 77 2.08 -14.10 -11.33
C ARG A 77 3.34 -14.85 -10.92
N GLU A 78 4.47 -14.26 -11.26
CA GLU A 78 5.81 -14.78 -11.01
C GLU A 78 6.35 -14.34 -9.65
N HIS A 79 7.35 -15.05 -9.12
CA HIS A 79 7.95 -14.80 -7.81
C HIS A 79 6.94 -14.66 -6.65
N ARG A 80 5.81 -15.37 -6.75
CA ARG A 80 4.88 -15.45 -5.62
C ARG A 80 5.63 -15.98 -4.41
N ARG A 81 5.52 -15.24 -3.30
CA ARG A 81 5.92 -15.80 -2.02
C ARG A 81 5.15 -17.12 -1.83
N PRO A 82 5.81 -18.18 -1.34
CA PRO A 82 5.10 -19.39 -0.96
C PRO A 82 3.92 -19.03 -0.06
N ASP A 83 2.81 -19.75 -0.16
CA ASP A 83 1.70 -19.55 0.75
C ASP A 83 2.20 -19.76 2.18
N ILE A 84 2.24 -18.66 2.94
CA ILE A 84 2.62 -18.70 4.35
C ILE A 84 1.34 -19.04 5.11
N THR A 85 1.28 -20.24 5.67
CA THR A 85 0.26 -20.53 6.68
C THR A 85 0.59 -19.74 7.94
N TYR A 86 -0.11 -18.63 8.13
CA TYR A 86 -0.01 -17.90 9.38
C TYR A 86 -0.65 -18.75 10.49
N PRO A 87 0.04 -18.94 11.63
CA PRO A 87 -0.48 -19.77 12.72
C PRO A 87 -1.77 -19.20 13.33
N LYS A 88 -2.02 -17.90 13.12
CA LYS A 88 -3.25 -17.22 13.49
C LYS A 88 -3.59 -16.19 12.43
N MET A 89 -4.80 -16.28 11.89
CA MET A 89 -5.39 -15.19 11.13
C MET A 89 -6.04 -14.20 12.10
N PRO A 90 -5.96 -12.88 11.85
CA PRO A 90 -6.58 -11.90 12.72
C PRO A 90 -8.10 -12.11 12.76
N GLY A 91 -8.66 -12.15 13.97
CA GLY A 91 -10.09 -12.25 14.21
C GLY A 91 -10.87 -11.01 13.76
N ALA A 92 -12.20 -11.05 13.81
CA ALA A 92 -13.04 -9.91 13.43
C ALA A 92 -12.72 -8.66 14.26
N ASP A 93 -12.59 -8.80 15.58
CA ASP A 93 -12.29 -7.69 16.49
C ASP A 93 -10.91 -7.07 16.24
N GLU A 94 -9.91 -7.90 15.94
CA GLU A 94 -8.55 -7.44 15.62
C GLU A 94 -8.54 -6.67 14.29
N ARG A 95 -9.29 -7.13 13.28
CA ARG A 95 -9.46 -6.38 12.02
C ARG A 95 -10.21 -5.08 12.26
N ALA A 96 -11.30 -5.10 13.04
CA ALA A 96 -12.07 -3.91 13.37
C ALA A 96 -11.22 -2.87 14.12
N LEU A 97 -10.33 -3.31 15.02
CA LEU A 97 -9.37 -2.43 15.69
C LEU A 97 -8.43 -1.76 14.69
N VAL A 98 -7.81 -2.52 13.77
CA VAL A 98 -6.91 -1.95 12.76
C VAL A 98 -7.65 -0.99 11.82
N TYR A 99 -8.86 -1.34 11.39
CA TYR A 99 -9.72 -0.44 10.64
C TYR A 99 -10.01 0.85 11.40
N ALA A 100 -10.36 0.76 12.68
CA ALA A 100 -10.60 1.94 13.51
C ALA A 100 -9.35 2.83 13.65
N MET A 101 -8.16 2.22 13.75
CA MET A 101 -6.89 2.96 13.81
C MET A 101 -6.55 3.70 12.52
N LEU A 102 -6.96 3.17 11.36
CA LEU A 102 -6.62 3.70 10.04
C LEU A 102 -7.77 4.42 9.33
N ARG A 103 -8.98 4.43 9.90
CA ARG A 103 -10.18 5.02 9.28
C ARG A 103 -9.95 6.43 8.73
N HIS A 104 -9.36 7.31 9.55
CA HIS A 104 -9.09 8.68 9.14
C HIS A 104 -8.11 8.75 7.95
N GLU A 105 -7.08 7.91 7.95
CA GLU A 105 -6.10 7.83 6.86
C GLU A 105 -6.71 7.30 5.58
N MET A 106 -7.66 6.36 5.68
CA MET A 106 -8.39 5.80 4.54
C MET A 106 -9.34 6.84 3.93
N GLU A 107 -10.08 7.58 4.77
CA GLU A 107 -10.96 8.67 4.34
C GLU A 107 -10.18 9.82 3.70
N GLU A 108 -9.04 10.21 4.30
CA GLU A 108 -8.16 11.24 3.73
C GLU A 108 -7.59 10.80 2.39
N LEU A 109 -7.10 9.55 2.27
CA LEU A 109 -6.60 9.02 1.00
C LEU A 109 -7.69 9.00 -0.08
N ALA A 110 -8.91 8.58 0.27
CA ALA A 110 -10.03 8.59 -0.66
C ALA A 110 -10.33 10.00 -1.16
N GLY A 111 -10.37 11.00 -0.27
CA GLY A 111 -10.54 12.40 -0.66
C GLY A 111 -9.41 12.91 -1.57
N LEU A 112 -8.15 12.63 -1.21
CA LEU A 112 -6.97 13.08 -1.97
C LEU A 112 -6.78 12.37 -3.32
N THR A 113 -7.50 11.27 -3.56
CA THR A 113 -7.48 10.52 -4.81
C THR A 113 -8.80 10.61 -5.58
N ASP A 114 -9.67 11.55 -5.22
CA ASP A 114 -11.00 11.74 -5.84
C ASP A 114 -11.85 10.45 -5.85
N GLY A 115 -11.75 9.66 -4.78
CA GLY A 115 -12.45 8.39 -4.59
C GLY A 115 -11.85 7.21 -5.37
N GLN A 116 -10.78 7.43 -6.14
CA GLN A 116 -10.15 6.38 -6.93
C GLN A 116 -9.58 5.26 -6.05
N ILE A 117 -9.06 5.61 -4.86
CA ILE A 117 -8.65 4.64 -3.85
C ILE A 117 -9.64 4.73 -2.70
N HIS A 118 -10.53 3.75 -2.62
CA HIS A 118 -11.44 3.58 -1.49
C HIS A 118 -11.37 2.13 -1.01
N TYR A 119 -11.58 1.97 0.28
CA TYR A 119 -11.68 0.65 0.88
C TYR A 119 -13.16 0.30 1.03
N VAL A 120 -13.52 -0.89 0.57
CA VAL A 120 -14.84 -1.49 0.79
C VAL A 120 -14.70 -2.43 1.99
N GLU A 121 -15.59 -2.30 2.98
CA GLU A 121 -15.63 -3.17 4.17
C GLU A 121 -15.84 -4.65 3.82
#